data_AF-A0A7J6V4S8-F1
#
_entry.id   AF-A0A7J6V4S8-F1
#
_cell.length_a   1.000
_cell.length_b   1.000
_cell.length_c   1.000
_cell.angle_alpha   90.00
_cell.angle_beta   90.00
_cell.angle_gamma   90.00
#
_symmetry.space_group_name_H-M   'P 1'
#
loop_
_entity.id
_entity.type
_entity.pdbx_description
1 polymer ?
#
loop_
_entity_poly.entity_id
_entity_poly.type
_entity_poly.pdbx_seq_one_letter_code
_entity_poly.pdbx_strand_id
1 'polypeptide(L)'
;MDRSFISSHRGEIFEHCLAVLDLCCTHRESIKNVHVVEQSILRAMIVLTMKLTETMFKPLFIRILEWAESEVEAKGSMESRNLERSISFYSFVNELAAQQRSLFVPYFKYDTENQKLLDSTVTNEKGGKKGLSPKQWRLSALIISLLQKCFRYDTENQKFLDSTNFQVLLKPIVSQLVAEPPHSMEDFPNVPSVDEVDDLLVACLGQMAVTAGSDLLWKPLNFEVLMKNATNGLML
;
A
#
# COMPACT_ATOMS: atom_id res chain seq x y z
N MET A 1 21.42 14.34 -17.35
CA MET A 1 21.95 14.54 -15.99
C MET A 1 22.99 13.48 -15.71
N ASP A 2 24.22 13.90 -15.45
CA ASP A 2 25.33 12.99 -15.13
C ASP A 2 25.16 12.34 -13.76
N ARG A 3 25.64 11.10 -13.64
CA ARG A 3 25.51 10.27 -12.42
C ARG A 3 26.18 10.92 -11.20
N SER A 4 27.24 11.70 -11.41
CA SER A 4 27.94 12.48 -10.38
C SER A 4 27.08 13.59 -9.79
N PHE A 5 26.40 14.38 -10.63
CA PHE A 5 25.51 15.46 -10.20
C PHE A 5 24.33 14.94 -9.38
N ILE A 6 23.71 13.85 -9.84
CA ILE A 6 22.60 13.19 -9.13
C ILE A 6 23.07 12.69 -7.77
N SER A 7 24.25 12.08 -7.68
CA SER A 7 24.79 11.63 -6.41
C SER A 7 24.98 12.80 -5.45
N SER A 8 25.54 13.93 -5.88
CA SER A 8 25.79 15.08 -5.00
C SER A 8 24.53 15.79 -4.50
N HIS A 9 23.46 15.86 -5.31
CA HIS A 9 22.24 16.62 -4.97
C HIS A 9 21.01 15.75 -4.68
N ARG A 10 21.17 14.42 -4.59
CA ARG A 10 20.07 13.46 -4.38
C ARG A 10 19.14 13.81 -3.23
N GLY A 11 19.69 14.28 -2.10
CA GLY A 11 18.91 14.61 -0.91
C GLY A 11 18.02 15.82 -1.16
N GLU A 12 18.59 16.89 -1.73
CA GLU A 12 17.86 18.11 -2.07
C GLU A 12 16.78 17.85 -3.13
N ILE A 13 17.09 17.07 -4.17
CA ILE A 13 16.12 16.70 -5.20
C ILE A 13 14.98 15.89 -4.57
N PHE A 14 15.30 14.92 -3.71
CA PHE A 14 14.29 14.08 -3.05
C PHE A 14 13.40 14.90 -2.11
N GLU A 15 13.97 15.77 -1.28
CA GLU A 15 13.19 16.66 -0.41
C GLU A 15 12.31 17.61 -1.21
N HIS A 16 12.80 18.13 -2.34
CA HIS A 16 11.99 18.97 -3.21
C HIS A 16 10.82 18.18 -3.83
N CYS A 17 11.06 16.96 -4.33
CA CYS A 17 10.00 16.08 -4.81
C CYS A 17 8.97 15.77 -3.71
N LEU A 18 9.44 15.48 -2.49
CA LEU A 18 8.57 15.18 -1.35
C LEU A 18 7.72 16.38 -0.95
N ALA A 19 8.29 17.60 -0.96
CA ALA A 19 7.55 18.83 -0.69
C ALA A 19 6.45 19.09 -1.74
N VAL A 20 6.74 18.87 -3.02
CA VAL A 20 5.71 19.04 -4.06
C VAL A 20 4.64 17.95 -3.96
N LEU A 21 5.02 16.71 -3.61
CA LEU A 21 4.07 15.63 -3.36
C LEU A 21 3.15 15.95 -2.17
N ASP A 22 3.69 16.55 -1.10
CA ASP A 22 2.90 17.01 0.05
C ASP A 22 1.90 18.11 -0.33
N LEU A 23 2.31 19.06 -1.18
CA LEU A 23 1.38 20.07 -1.72
C LEU A 23 0.25 19.43 -2.53
N CYS A 24 0.54 18.39 -3.32
CA CYS A 24 -0.48 17.64 -4.06
C CYS A 24 -1.48 16.95 -3.12
N CYS A 25 -1.01 16.38 -2.01
CA CYS A 25 -1.86 15.71 -1.03
C CYS A 25 -2.72 16.70 -0.21
N THR A 26 -2.15 17.87 0.13
CA THR A 26 -2.78 18.84 1.03
C THR A 26 -3.68 19.85 0.32
N HIS A 27 -3.36 20.21 -0.93
CA HIS A 27 -4.05 21.24 -1.71
C HIS A 27 -4.59 20.67 -3.03
N ARG A 28 -5.10 19.44 -3.01
CA ARG A 28 -5.54 18.69 -4.20
C ARG A 28 -6.55 19.47 -5.05
N GLU A 29 -7.47 20.21 -4.42
CA GLU A 29 -8.51 21.00 -5.08
C GLU A 29 -7.98 22.29 -5.74
N SER A 30 -6.89 22.85 -5.23
CA SER A 30 -6.30 24.11 -5.72
C SER A 30 -5.37 23.91 -6.90
N ILE A 31 -4.89 22.68 -7.14
CA ILE A 31 -3.90 22.36 -8.17
C ILE A 31 -4.61 21.80 -9.40
N LYS A 32 -4.53 22.53 -10.51
CA LYS A 32 -5.01 22.04 -11.81
C LYS A 32 -4.25 20.78 -12.22
N ASN A 33 -4.97 19.75 -12.65
CA ASN A 33 -4.39 18.47 -13.07
C ASN A 33 -3.47 17.83 -12.01
N VAL A 34 -3.82 17.96 -10.73
CA VAL A 34 -3.03 17.43 -9.60
C VAL A 34 -2.59 15.97 -9.78
N HIS A 35 -3.43 15.11 -10.37
CA HIS A 35 -3.10 13.71 -10.64
C HIS A 35 -1.92 13.55 -11.61
N VAL A 36 -1.82 14.41 -12.64
CA VAL A 36 -0.69 14.40 -13.60
C VAL A 36 0.59 14.83 -12.92
N VAL A 37 0.50 15.85 -12.06
CA VAL A 37 1.64 16.38 -11.30
C VAL A 37 2.15 15.31 -10.32
N GLU A 38 1.25 14.71 -9.55
CA GLU A 38 1.51 13.61 -8.62
C GLU A 38 2.20 12.44 -9.33
N GLN A 39 1.63 11.95 -10.45
CA GLN A 39 2.23 10.86 -11.24
C GLN A 39 3.61 11.22 -11.79
N SER A 40 3.80 12.45 -12.26
CA SER A 40 5.09 12.92 -12.80
C SER A 40 6.18 12.95 -11.73
N ILE A 41 5.83 13.40 -10.51
CA ILE A 41 6.75 13.43 -9.36
C ILE A 41 7.09 12.02 -8.91
N LEU A 42 6.08 11.15 -8.75
CA LEU A 42 6.28 9.75 -8.39
C LEU A 42 7.22 9.07 -9.39
N ARG A 43 7.00 9.25 -10.70
CA ARG A 43 7.87 8.71 -11.74
C ARG A 43 9.30 9.26 -11.65
N ALA A 44 9.47 10.55 -11.38
CA ALA A 44 10.80 11.14 -11.19
C ALA A 44 11.51 10.55 -9.96
N MET A 45 10.80 10.35 -8.86
CA MET A 45 11.34 9.73 -7.64
C MET A 45 11.72 8.26 -7.86
N ILE A 46 10.95 7.50 -8.64
CA ILE A 46 11.30 6.13 -9.05
C ILE A 46 12.60 6.15 -9.88
N VAL A 47 12.68 6.97 -10.92
CA VAL A 47 13.87 7.09 -11.78
C VAL A 47 15.11 7.52 -10.98
N LEU A 48 14.94 8.41 -10.01
CA LEU A 48 16.00 8.83 -9.10
C LEU A 48 16.47 7.64 -8.25
N THR A 49 15.53 6.96 -7.60
CA THR A 49 15.78 5.81 -6.72
C THR A 49 16.54 4.70 -7.44
N MET A 50 16.20 4.41 -8.70
CA MET A 50 16.90 3.41 -9.51
C MET A 50 18.39 3.74 -9.79
N LYS A 51 18.85 4.97 -9.51
CA LYS A 51 20.25 5.39 -9.68
C LYS A 51 21.04 5.42 -8.37
N LEU A 52 20.38 5.19 -7.23
CA LEU A 52 20.98 5.23 -5.90
C LEU A 52 21.51 3.86 -5.49
N THR A 53 22.54 3.85 -4.65
CA THR A 53 22.93 2.62 -3.92
C THR A 53 21.95 2.38 -2.78
N GLU A 54 21.90 1.15 -2.27
CA GLU A 54 21.07 0.78 -1.11
C GLU A 54 21.30 1.70 0.10
N THR A 55 22.57 2.02 0.38
CA THR A 55 23.00 2.91 1.47
C THR A 55 22.52 4.35 1.30
N MET A 56 22.33 4.80 0.05
CA MET A 56 21.84 6.14 -0.26
C MET A 56 20.31 6.19 -0.30
N PHE A 57 19.66 5.10 -0.73
CA PHE A 57 18.21 5.03 -0.84
C PHE A 57 17.52 4.84 0.52
N LYS A 58 18.07 3.98 1.39
CA LYS A 58 17.46 3.68 2.69
C LYS A 58 17.05 4.91 3.52
N PRO A 59 17.90 5.94 3.74
CA PRO A 59 17.47 7.13 4.48
C PRO A 59 16.33 7.89 3.78
N LEU A 60 16.31 7.93 2.44
CA LEU A 60 15.24 8.57 1.68
C LEU A 60 13.93 7.78 1.77
N PHE A 61 14.01 6.45 1.79
CA PHE A 61 12.85 5.58 2.00
C PHE A 61 12.22 5.81 3.37
N ILE A 62 13.02 5.81 4.44
CA ILE A 62 12.52 6.08 5.80
C ILE A 62 11.89 7.47 5.85
N ARG A 63 12.51 8.46 5.22
CA ARG A 63 12.00 9.83 5.18
C ARG A 63 10.61 9.96 4.53
N ILE A 64 10.36 9.26 3.41
CA ILE A 64 9.02 9.29 2.77
C ILE A 64 8.00 8.46 3.55
N LEU A 65 8.43 7.37 4.20
CA LEU A 65 7.57 6.60 5.10
C LEU A 65 7.12 7.45 6.30
N GLU A 66 8.06 8.11 6.99
CA GLU A 66 7.76 9.03 8.10
C GLU A 66 6.84 10.17 7.66
N TRP A 67 7.00 10.68 6.43
CA TRP A 67 6.08 11.68 5.87
C TRP A 67 4.66 11.14 5.70
N ALA A 68 4.52 9.89 5.25
CA ALA A 68 3.23 9.23 5.06
C ALA A 68 2.52 8.92 6.39
N GLU A 69 3.30 8.56 7.41
CA GLU A 69 2.82 8.25 8.77
C GLU A 69 2.65 9.49 9.65
N SER A 70 3.22 10.64 9.26
CA SER A 70 3.16 11.87 10.03
C SER A 70 1.72 12.36 10.23
N GLU A 71 1.29 12.36 11.49
CA GLU A 71 0.05 12.99 11.92
C GLU A 71 0.16 14.52 11.79
N VAL A 72 -0.54 15.12 10.81
CA VAL A 72 -0.59 16.58 10.68
C VAL A 72 -1.66 17.16 11.57
N GLU A 73 -1.31 17.68 12.75
CA GLU A 73 -2.21 18.38 13.67
C GLU A 73 -3.05 19.48 12.97
N ALA A 74 -4.19 19.14 12.38
CA ALA A 74 -5.20 20.14 12.03
C ALA A 74 -6.61 19.58 12.25
N LYS A 75 -7.36 20.35 13.04
CA LYS A 75 -8.69 20.03 13.54
C LYS A 75 -9.69 19.97 12.37
N GLY A 76 -10.32 18.81 12.18
CA GLY A 76 -11.54 18.64 11.36
C GLY A 76 -11.39 17.84 10.06
N SER A 77 -10.21 17.80 9.44
CA SER A 77 -9.93 17.10 8.15
C SER A 77 -8.73 16.13 8.21
N MET A 78 -8.34 15.73 9.43
CA MET A 78 -7.14 14.95 9.73
C MET A 78 -7.11 13.60 8.99
N GLU A 79 -8.22 12.86 9.00
CA GLU A 79 -8.32 11.53 8.40
C GLU A 79 -8.11 11.55 6.88
N SER A 80 -8.72 12.53 6.17
CA SER A 80 -8.56 12.58 4.70
C SER A 80 -7.16 12.98 4.27
N ARG A 81 -6.42 13.79 5.04
CA ARG A 81 -5.05 14.21 4.65
C ARG A 81 -4.04 13.08 4.84
N ASN A 82 -4.15 12.34 5.94
CA ASN A 82 -3.31 11.17 6.16
C ASN A 82 -3.59 10.11 5.09
N LEU A 83 -4.86 9.88 4.72
CA LEU A 83 -5.21 8.94 3.64
C LEU A 83 -4.60 9.31 2.27
N GLU A 84 -4.57 10.59 1.89
CA GLU A 84 -3.96 11.03 0.62
C GLU A 84 -2.45 10.79 0.58
N ARG A 85 -1.76 11.04 1.70
CA ARG A 85 -0.33 10.74 1.83
C ARG A 85 -0.07 9.25 1.79
N SER A 86 -0.86 8.44 2.50
CA SER A 86 -0.77 6.98 2.44
C SER A 86 -1.01 6.47 1.02
N ILE A 87 -2.04 6.94 0.31
CA ILE A 87 -2.31 6.56 -1.08
C ILE A 87 -1.12 6.91 -1.98
N SER A 88 -0.52 8.08 -1.81
CA SER A 88 0.66 8.51 -2.58
C SER A 88 1.88 7.64 -2.28
N PHE A 89 2.13 7.36 -0.99
CA PHE A 89 3.19 6.48 -0.54
C PHE A 89 3.02 5.06 -1.09
N TYR A 90 1.85 4.45 -0.91
CA TYR A 90 1.60 3.10 -1.42
C TYR A 90 1.61 3.05 -2.95
N SER A 91 1.23 4.11 -3.66
CA SER A 91 1.41 4.22 -5.11
C SER A 91 2.89 4.23 -5.49
N PHE A 92 3.72 4.99 -4.77
CA PHE A 92 5.17 5.02 -4.94
C PHE A 92 5.80 3.65 -4.72
N VAL A 93 5.54 3.02 -3.57
CA VAL A 93 6.20 1.76 -3.22
C VAL A 93 5.68 0.57 -4.03
N ASN A 94 4.45 0.61 -4.54
CA ASN A 94 3.97 -0.40 -5.50
C ASN A 94 4.77 -0.40 -6.80
N GLU A 95 4.99 0.78 -7.37
CA GLU A 95 5.78 0.92 -8.59
C GLU A 95 7.24 0.56 -8.30
N LEU A 96 7.77 0.99 -7.16
CA LEU A 96 9.13 0.67 -6.76
C LEU A 96 9.35 -0.84 -6.59
N ALA A 97 8.42 -1.54 -5.96
CA ALA A 97 8.45 -3.00 -5.82
C ALA A 97 8.38 -3.70 -7.19
N ALA A 98 7.63 -3.17 -8.15
CA ALA A 98 7.58 -3.71 -9.51
C ALA A 98 8.93 -3.57 -10.24
N GLN A 99 9.61 -2.43 -10.07
CA GLN A 99 10.89 -2.12 -10.73
C GLN A 99 12.08 -2.83 -10.07
N GLN A 100 12.15 -2.81 -8.73
CA GLN A 100 13.29 -3.35 -7.97
C GLN A 100 13.12 -4.82 -7.54
N ARG A 101 11.90 -5.34 -7.56
CA ARG A 101 11.56 -6.73 -7.21
C ARG A 101 12.11 -7.12 -5.83
N SER A 102 12.98 -8.14 -5.77
CA SER A 102 13.50 -8.71 -4.53
C SER A 102 14.35 -7.72 -3.73
N LEU A 103 14.93 -6.70 -4.37
CA LEU A 103 15.69 -5.65 -3.67
C LEU A 103 14.79 -4.74 -2.82
N PHE A 104 13.50 -4.64 -3.17
CA PHE A 104 12.54 -3.84 -2.40
C PHE A 104 12.02 -4.57 -1.16
N VAL A 105 11.84 -5.89 -1.23
CA VAL A 105 11.24 -6.71 -0.16
C VAL A 105 11.76 -6.40 1.25
N PRO A 106 13.09 -6.29 1.51
CA PRO A 106 13.59 -5.98 2.85
C PRO A 106 13.20 -4.60 3.40
N TYR A 107 12.69 -3.68 2.58
CA TYR A 107 12.19 -2.38 3.02
C TYR A 107 10.78 -2.45 3.59
N PHE A 108 10.01 -3.49 3.26
CA PHE A 108 8.64 -3.64 3.77
C PHE A 108 8.59 -3.77 5.29
N LYS A 109 9.64 -4.31 5.92
CA LYS A 109 9.72 -4.41 7.39
C LYS A 109 9.66 -3.07 8.13
N TYR A 110 9.91 -1.97 7.43
CA TYR A 110 9.81 -0.62 7.99
C TYR A 110 8.37 -0.12 8.00
N ASP A 111 7.52 -0.61 7.12
CA ASP A 111 6.09 -0.24 7.06
C ASP A 111 5.32 -1.01 8.15
N THR A 112 5.14 -0.37 9.31
CA THR A 112 4.45 -0.95 10.47
C THR A 112 2.95 -0.62 10.53
N GLU A 113 2.49 0.34 9.73
CA GLU A 113 1.11 0.83 9.77
C GLU A 113 0.17 0.09 8.82
N ASN A 114 0.69 -0.69 7.87
CA ASN A 114 -0.09 -1.45 6.89
C ASN A 114 -1.27 -2.25 7.48
N GLN A 115 -1.10 -2.91 8.62
CA GLN A 115 -2.13 -3.71 9.28
C GLN A 115 -3.27 -2.84 9.79
N LYS A 116 -2.93 -1.76 10.51
CA LYS A 116 -3.92 -0.81 11.04
C LYS A 116 -4.71 -0.16 9.90
N LEU A 117 -4.04 0.16 8.80
CA LEU A 117 -4.68 0.71 7.62
C LEU A 117 -5.65 -0.29 6.98
N LEU A 118 -5.28 -1.57 6.85
CA LEU A 118 -6.19 -2.62 6.37
C LEU A 118 -7.36 -2.90 7.34
N ASP A 119 -7.12 -2.88 8.65
CA ASP A 119 -8.19 -3.12 9.64
C ASP A 119 -9.21 -1.97 9.63
N SER A 120 -8.76 -0.74 9.36
CA SER A 120 -9.62 0.44 9.21
C SER A 120 -10.56 0.34 7.99
N THR A 121 -10.28 -0.54 7.03
CA THR A 121 -11.14 -0.78 5.86
C THR A 121 -12.14 -1.92 6.05
N VAL A 122 -12.20 -2.55 7.23
CA VAL A 122 -13.17 -3.62 7.52
C VAL A 122 -14.04 -3.30 8.74
N THR A 123 -13.54 -2.51 9.69
CA THR A 123 -14.19 -2.25 10.98
C THR A 123 -15.08 -1.00 10.98
N ASN A 124 -16.26 -1.07 10.36
CA ASN A 124 -17.33 -0.09 10.63
C ASN A 124 -18.17 -0.52 11.86
N GLU A 125 -17.57 -0.44 13.05
CA GLU A 125 -18.23 -0.79 14.33
C GLU A 125 -19.33 0.20 14.78
N LYS A 126 -19.65 1.24 13.99
CA LYS A 126 -20.69 2.22 14.34
C LYS A 126 -21.88 2.16 13.39
N GLY A 127 -22.67 1.09 13.51
CA GLY A 127 -24.15 1.14 13.45
C GLY A 127 -24.83 1.63 12.17
N GLY A 128 -24.18 1.59 11.00
CA GLY A 128 -24.83 1.90 9.72
C GLY A 128 -24.14 1.17 8.58
N LYS A 129 -24.94 0.58 7.67
CA LYS A 129 -24.51 0.01 6.38
C LYS A 129 -23.95 1.10 5.46
N LYS A 130 -22.80 1.65 5.80
CA LYS A 130 -22.11 2.62 4.96
C LYS A 130 -20.84 1.92 4.47
N GLY A 131 -20.80 1.61 3.18
CA GLY A 131 -19.62 1.05 2.53
C GLY A 131 -18.41 1.98 2.67
N LEU A 132 -17.25 1.47 2.29
CA LEU A 132 -15.99 2.21 2.40
C LEU A 132 -16.01 3.52 1.61
N SER A 133 -15.22 4.51 2.04
CA SER A 133 -14.93 5.64 1.16
C SER A 133 -14.09 5.17 -0.04
N PRO A 134 -14.23 5.80 -1.22
CA PRO A 134 -13.41 5.44 -2.40
C PRO A 134 -11.89 5.52 -2.14
N LYS A 135 -11.47 6.41 -1.24
CA LYS A 135 -10.05 6.53 -0.82
C LYS A 135 -9.59 5.34 0.00
N GLN A 136 -10.39 4.88 0.97
CA GLN A 136 -10.08 3.69 1.77
C GLN A 136 -10.04 2.44 0.90
N TRP A 137 -10.98 2.28 -0.03
CA TRP A 137 -11.01 1.19 -1.00
C TRP A 137 -9.76 1.15 -1.88
N ARG A 138 -9.36 2.31 -2.43
CA ARG A 138 -8.12 2.42 -3.21
C ARG A 138 -6.89 2.13 -2.36
N LEU A 139 -6.85 2.60 -1.12
CA LEU A 139 -5.72 2.37 -0.22
C LEU A 139 -5.56 0.89 0.12
N SER A 140 -6.64 0.19 0.49
CA SER A 140 -6.58 -1.25 0.76
C SER A 140 -6.10 -2.02 -0.47
N ALA A 141 -6.63 -1.72 -1.65
CA ALA A 141 -6.17 -2.32 -2.90
C ALA A 141 -4.67 -2.09 -3.14
N LEU A 142 -4.15 -0.88 -2.91
CA LEU A 142 -2.72 -0.60 -3.04
C LEU A 142 -1.88 -1.40 -2.03
N ILE A 143 -2.31 -1.52 -0.78
CA ILE A 143 -1.61 -2.30 0.25
C ILE A 143 -1.59 -3.79 -0.12
N ILE A 144 -2.73 -4.36 -0.53
CA ILE A 144 -2.83 -5.76 -0.99
C ILE A 144 -1.94 -5.97 -2.22
N SER A 145 -1.90 -5.01 -3.15
CA SER A 145 -1.05 -5.08 -4.34
C SER A 145 0.43 -5.05 -4.01
N LEU A 146 0.84 -4.31 -2.98
CA LEU A 146 2.21 -4.27 -2.51
C LEU A 146 2.58 -5.59 -1.84
N LEU A 147 1.72 -6.10 -0.94
CA LEU A 147 1.90 -7.38 -0.26
C LEU A 147 2.06 -8.53 -1.27
N GLN A 148 1.19 -8.58 -2.28
CA GLN A 148 1.27 -9.56 -3.35
C GLN A 148 2.63 -9.52 -4.08
N LYS A 149 3.16 -8.32 -4.39
CA LYS A 149 4.50 -8.16 -4.98
C LYS A 149 5.59 -8.58 -4.01
N CYS A 150 5.49 -8.23 -2.74
CA CYS A 150 6.46 -8.63 -1.72
C CYS A 150 6.51 -10.15 -1.57
N PHE A 151 5.37 -10.84 -1.54
CA PHE A 151 5.34 -12.31 -1.50
C PHE A 151 5.90 -12.93 -2.78
N ARG A 152 5.56 -12.36 -3.95
CA ARG A 152 6.05 -12.85 -5.26
C ARG A 152 7.56 -12.69 -5.42
N TYR A 153 8.12 -11.62 -4.87
CA TYR A 153 9.55 -11.31 -4.99
C TYR A 153 10.34 -11.71 -3.74
N ASP A 154 9.70 -12.33 -2.75
CA ASP A 154 10.39 -12.92 -1.62
C ASP A 154 11.28 -14.06 -2.11
N THR A 155 12.53 -14.04 -1.70
CA THR A 155 13.52 -15.04 -2.09
C THR A 155 13.91 -15.83 -0.86
N GLU A 156 14.39 -17.07 -1.03
CA GLU A 156 14.75 -17.97 0.08
C GLU A 156 15.74 -17.35 1.09
N ASN A 157 16.53 -16.35 0.66
CA ASN A 157 17.48 -15.64 1.51
C ASN A 157 16.85 -14.50 2.34
N GLN A 158 15.77 -13.88 1.84
CA GLN A 158 15.09 -12.78 2.51
C GLN A 158 14.14 -13.28 3.60
N LYS A 159 13.42 -14.38 3.30
CA LYS A 159 12.42 -15.01 4.18
C LYS A 159 11.46 -13.98 4.78
N PHE A 160 10.99 -13.06 3.95
CA PHE A 160 10.04 -12.05 4.40
C PHE A 160 8.76 -12.70 4.93
N LEU A 161 8.21 -13.70 4.22
CA LEU A 161 7.04 -14.45 4.70
C LEU A 161 7.46 -15.64 5.58
N ASP A 162 8.04 -15.33 6.75
CA ASP A 162 8.24 -16.34 7.79
C ASP A 162 6.94 -16.66 8.54
N SER A 163 6.99 -17.60 9.49
CA SER A 163 5.81 -17.99 10.26
C SER A 163 5.22 -16.83 11.07
N THR A 164 6.02 -15.85 11.49
CA THR A 164 5.55 -14.70 12.28
C THR A 164 4.77 -13.76 11.39
N ASN A 165 5.38 -13.33 10.28
CA ASN A 165 4.77 -12.43 9.32
C ASN A 165 3.54 -13.06 8.66
N PHE A 166 3.54 -14.38 8.45
CA PHE A 166 2.35 -15.08 7.97
C PHE A 166 1.16 -14.92 8.92
N GLN A 167 1.35 -15.19 10.22
CA GLN A 167 0.26 -15.09 11.21
C GLN A 167 -0.25 -13.66 11.37
N VAL A 168 0.67 -12.70 11.31
CA VAL A 168 0.36 -11.27 11.42
C VAL A 168 -0.40 -10.75 10.21
N LEU A 169 -0.05 -11.18 8.99
CA LEU A 169 -0.65 -10.67 7.75
C LEU A 169 -1.92 -11.43 7.32
N LEU A 170 -2.09 -12.69 7.73
CA LEU A 170 -3.19 -13.53 7.25
C LEU A 170 -4.56 -12.90 7.56
N LYS A 171 -4.80 -12.55 8.82
CA LYS A 171 -6.11 -12.06 9.26
C LYS A 171 -6.50 -10.71 8.61
N PRO A 172 -5.62 -9.69 8.55
CA PRO A 172 -5.95 -8.43 7.86
C PRO A 172 -6.25 -8.60 6.36
N ILE A 173 -5.53 -9.50 5.66
CA ILE A 173 -5.75 -9.78 4.23
C ILE A 173 -7.09 -10.50 4.03
N VAL A 174 -7.34 -11.59 4.78
CA VAL A 174 -8.59 -12.36 4.66
C VAL A 174 -9.81 -11.52 5.02
N SER A 175 -9.67 -10.59 5.97
CA SER A 175 -10.74 -9.68 6.35
C SER A 175 -11.17 -8.74 5.21
N GLN A 176 -10.32 -8.49 4.20
CA GLN A 176 -10.71 -7.71 3.03
C GLN A 176 -11.71 -8.43 2.12
N LEU A 177 -11.83 -9.76 2.19
CA LEU A 177 -12.82 -10.52 1.40
C LEU A 177 -14.27 -10.16 1.73
N VAL A 178 -14.50 -9.54 2.89
CA VAL A 178 -15.83 -9.13 3.34
C VAL A 178 -16.00 -7.61 3.38
N ALA A 179 -15.02 -6.86 2.86
CA ALA A 179 -15.07 -5.40 2.83
C ALA A 179 -16.17 -4.92 1.88
N GLU A 180 -17.06 -4.05 2.36
CA GLU A 180 -18.12 -3.48 1.52
C GLU A 180 -17.56 -2.39 0.60
N PRO A 181 -17.74 -2.51 -0.72
CA PRO A 181 -17.24 -1.53 -1.67
C PRO A 181 -17.96 -0.17 -1.51
N PRO A 182 -17.36 0.92 -2.01
CA PRO A 182 -18.01 2.23 -2.02
C PRO A 182 -19.31 2.23 -2.84
N HIS A 183 -20.34 2.94 -2.36
CA HIS A 183 -21.64 3.05 -3.07
C HIS A 183 -21.57 3.86 -4.38
N SER A 184 -20.55 4.70 -4.54
CA SER A 184 -20.27 5.44 -5.79
C SER A 184 -18.77 5.60 -5.97
N MET A 185 -18.31 5.38 -7.20
CA MET A 185 -16.92 5.51 -7.62
C MET A 185 -16.76 6.49 -8.80
N GLU A 186 -17.85 7.09 -9.29
CA GLU A 186 -17.90 7.86 -10.55
C GLU A 186 -16.97 9.10 -10.54
N ASP A 187 -16.76 9.70 -9.38
CA ASP A 187 -15.92 10.90 -9.23
C ASP A 187 -14.42 10.59 -9.05
N PHE A 188 -14.03 9.30 -8.99
CA PHE A 188 -12.67 8.88 -8.65
C PHE A 188 -12.07 7.93 -9.70
N PRO A 189 -11.47 8.45 -10.79
CA PRO A 189 -11.02 7.65 -11.94
C PRO A 189 -9.87 6.67 -11.65
N ASN A 190 -9.21 6.80 -10.50
CA ASN A 190 -8.09 5.93 -10.08
C ASN A 190 -8.49 4.91 -9.01
N VAL A 191 -9.79 4.75 -8.74
CA VAL A 191 -10.30 3.77 -7.77
C VAL A 191 -10.58 2.47 -8.52
N PRO A 192 -10.02 1.33 -8.07
CA PRO A 192 -10.22 0.05 -8.73
C PRO A 192 -11.67 -0.42 -8.58
N SER A 193 -12.16 -1.11 -9.60
CA SER A 193 -13.44 -1.82 -9.59
C SER A 193 -13.44 -2.97 -8.57
N VAL A 194 -14.63 -3.50 -8.28
CA VAL A 194 -14.78 -4.66 -7.37
C VAL A 194 -14.05 -5.88 -7.93
N ASP A 195 -14.26 -6.19 -9.21
CA ASP A 195 -13.61 -7.32 -9.88
C ASP A 195 -12.08 -7.22 -9.84
N GLU A 196 -11.51 -6.02 -10.04
CA GLU A 196 -10.06 -5.81 -9.94
C GLU A 196 -9.52 -6.06 -8.53
N VAL A 197 -10.27 -5.69 -7.49
CA VAL A 197 -9.87 -5.93 -6.09
C VAL A 197 -10.02 -7.42 -5.73
N ASP A 198 -11.08 -8.08 -6.21
CA ASP A 198 -11.29 -9.52 -6.00
C ASP A 198 -10.18 -10.35 -6.66
N ASP A 199 -9.86 -10.08 -7.92
CA ASP A 199 -8.74 -10.71 -8.63
C ASP A 199 -7.41 -10.49 -7.91
N LEU A 200 -7.21 -9.29 -7.37
CA LEU A 200 -6.03 -8.94 -6.61
C LEU A 200 -5.93 -9.69 -5.27
N LEU A 201 -7.05 -9.84 -4.55
CA LEU A 201 -7.12 -10.59 -3.30
C LEU A 201 -6.84 -12.07 -3.54
N VAL A 202 -7.43 -12.66 -4.57
CA VAL A 202 -7.16 -14.05 -4.99
C VAL A 202 -5.68 -14.22 -5.33
N ALA A 203 -5.11 -13.31 -6.13
CA ALA A 203 -3.69 -13.36 -6.47
C ALA A 203 -2.78 -13.19 -5.24
N CYS A 204 -3.14 -12.33 -4.29
CA CYS A 204 -2.38 -12.09 -3.06
C CYS A 204 -2.40 -13.32 -2.15
N LEU A 205 -3.57 -13.89 -1.86
CA LEU A 205 -3.72 -15.08 -1.02
C LEU A 205 -3.08 -16.32 -1.66
N GLY A 206 -3.26 -16.50 -2.97
CA GLY A 206 -2.61 -17.56 -3.72
C GLY A 206 -1.09 -17.44 -3.64
N GLN A 207 -0.55 -16.23 -3.84
CA GLN A 207 0.89 -16.01 -3.73
C GLN A 207 1.40 -16.20 -2.30
N MET A 208 0.66 -15.77 -1.29
CA MET A 208 0.98 -15.99 0.13
C MET A 208 1.08 -17.50 0.45
N ALA A 209 0.16 -18.31 -0.07
CA ALA A 209 0.18 -19.76 0.10
C ALA A 209 1.40 -20.41 -0.58
N VAL A 210 1.71 -19.99 -1.81
CA VAL A 210 2.89 -20.49 -2.56
C VAL A 210 4.19 -20.12 -1.83
N THR A 211 4.32 -18.87 -1.41
CA THR A 211 5.55 -18.38 -0.75
C THR A 211 5.74 -19.00 0.64
N ALA A 212 4.67 -19.29 1.37
CA ALA A 212 4.76 -19.95 2.68
C ALA A 212 5.35 -21.36 2.60
N GLY A 213 5.17 -22.07 1.47
CA GLY A 213 5.86 -23.32 1.15
C GLY A 213 5.73 -24.45 2.18
N SER A 214 4.77 -24.36 3.10
CA SER A 214 4.66 -25.24 4.27
C SER A 214 3.23 -25.70 4.50
N ASP A 215 3.10 -27.02 4.72
CA ASP A 215 1.81 -27.65 4.98
C ASP A 215 1.12 -27.18 6.26
N LEU A 216 1.90 -26.61 7.17
CA LEU A 216 1.43 -26.10 8.45
C LEU A 216 0.78 -24.72 8.32
N LEU A 217 1.09 -23.96 7.26
CA LEU A 217 0.62 -22.58 7.07
C LEU A 217 -0.57 -22.49 6.10
N TRP A 218 -0.67 -23.37 5.08
CA TRP A 218 -1.84 -23.33 4.19
C TRP A 218 -3.14 -23.77 4.87
N LYS A 219 -3.07 -24.65 5.88
CA LYS A 219 -4.27 -25.12 6.61
C LYS A 219 -4.98 -23.97 7.34
N PRO A 220 -4.30 -23.13 8.16
CA PRO A 220 -4.87 -21.90 8.71
C PRO A 220 -5.47 -20.98 7.65
N LEU A 221 -4.78 -20.78 6.52
CA LEU A 221 -5.28 -19.92 5.44
C LEU A 221 -6.59 -20.44 4.85
N ASN A 222 -6.65 -21.73 4.50
CA ASN A 222 -7.88 -22.33 3.97
C ASN A 222 -9.02 -22.26 4.98
N PHE A 223 -8.72 -22.49 6.27
CA PHE A 223 -9.72 -22.39 7.33
C PHE A 223 -10.28 -20.97 7.45
N GLU A 224 -9.43 -19.95 7.52
CA GLU A 224 -9.86 -18.55 7.66
C GLU A 224 -10.71 -18.08 6.45
N VAL A 225 -10.30 -18.43 5.23
CA VAL A 225 -11.06 -18.12 4.01
C VAL A 225 -12.44 -18.81 4.03
N LEU A 226 -12.48 -20.10 4.39
CA LEU A 226 -13.75 -20.83 4.52
C LEU A 226 -14.66 -20.22 5.58
N MET A 227 -14.10 -19.85 6.74
CA MET A 227 -14.88 -19.26 7.81
C MET A 227 -15.50 -17.93 7.41
N LYS A 228 -14.76 -17.07 6.68
CA LYS A 228 -15.30 -15.79 6.18
C LYS A 228 -16.36 -15.95 5.10
N ASN A 229 -16.17 -16.87 4.17
CA ASN A 229 -17.19 -17.14 3.14
C ASN A 229 -18.45 -17.79 3.74
N ALA A 230 -18.30 -18.68 4.74
CA ALA A 230 -19.43 -19.31 5.42
C ALA A 230 -20.23 -18.33 6.30
N THR A 231 -19.58 -17.34 6.93
CA THR A 231 -20.28 -16.30 7.69
C THR A 231 -21.10 -15.39 6.79
N ASN A 232 -20.64 -15.12 5.57
CA ASN A 232 -21.41 -14.36 4.57
C ASN A 232 -22.54 -15.19 3.94
N GLY A 233 -22.38 -16.50 3.81
CA GLY A 233 -23.37 -17.41 3.21
C GLY A 233 -24.57 -17.80 4.10
N LEU A 234 -24.57 -17.43 5.38
CA LEU A 234 -25.68 -17.69 6.31
C LEU A 234 -26.72 -16.54 6.38
N MET A 235 -26.66 -15.57 5.46
CA MET A 235 -27.70 -14.56 5.23
C MET A 235 -28.38 -14.71 3.86
N LEU A 236 -28.75 -15.94 3.50
CA LEU A 236 -29.76 -16.25 2.48
C LEU A 236 -30.77 -17.24 3.07
#